data_AF-E7BD78-F1
#
_entry.id   AF-E7BD78-F1
#
_cell.length_a   1.000
_cell.length_b   1.000
_cell.length_c   1.000
_cell.angle_alpha   90.00
_cell.angle_beta   90.00
_cell.angle_gamma   90.00
#
_symmetry.space_group_name_H-M   'P 1'
#
loop_
_entity.id
_entity.type
_entity.pdbx_description
1 polymer ?
#
loop_
_entity_poly.entity_id
_entity_poly.type
_entity_poly.pdbx_seq_one_letter_code
_entity_poly.pdbx_strand_id
1 'polypeptide(L)'
;SLDDKVQRALHYAIIDEVDSILIDEARTPLIISGPVEENVELYRRINQLSLGLDECSDEEDPASGDFILDEKQKQVELTETGHQKLEGILRETELLGADDSLYSAQNLGLLQHVHSALRARHLYHRDVDYIVNNDEVVIVDEHTGRSMPGRRWSEGLHQAVEAKEGVTIQKESQTLASTTFQNYFRL
;
A
#
# COMPACT_ATOMS: atom_id res chain seq x y z
N SER A 1 -0.48 28.82 -6.79
CA SER A 1 -0.72 29.92 -7.75
C SER A 1 0.25 29.80 -8.92
N LEU A 2 -0.04 30.43 -10.08
CA LEU A 2 0.99 30.68 -11.10
C LEU A 2 2.21 31.40 -10.50
N ASP A 3 1.98 32.19 -9.44
CA ASP A 3 2.99 32.93 -8.70
C ASP A 3 3.96 32.04 -7.91
N ASP A 4 3.59 30.76 -7.64
CA ASP A 4 4.45 29.81 -6.91
C ASP A 4 5.39 29.02 -7.85
N LYS A 5 5.24 29.17 -9.17
CA LYS A 5 6.09 28.47 -10.14
C LYS A 5 7.44 29.16 -10.28
N VAL A 6 8.51 28.37 -10.13
CA VAL A 6 9.89 28.87 -10.27
C VAL A 6 10.40 28.89 -11.73
N GLN A 7 9.75 28.16 -12.63
CA GLN A 7 10.11 28.14 -14.06
C GLN A 7 9.12 28.94 -14.91
N ARG A 8 9.65 29.71 -15.87
CA ARG A 8 8.89 30.31 -16.98
C ARG A 8 8.67 29.28 -18.10
N ALA A 9 7.97 29.67 -19.18
CA ALA A 9 7.80 28.81 -20.36
C ALA A 9 9.16 28.30 -20.90
N LEU A 10 9.19 27.02 -21.29
CA LEU A 10 10.37 26.38 -21.88
C LEU A 10 10.52 26.83 -23.33
N HIS A 11 11.75 27.17 -23.75
CA HIS A 11 12.01 27.73 -25.10
C HIS A 11 13.13 27.00 -25.82
N TYR A 12 14.29 26.85 -25.18
CA TYR A 12 15.46 26.21 -25.76
C TYR A 12 16.38 25.69 -24.66
N ALA A 13 16.96 24.52 -24.87
CA ALA A 13 17.96 23.91 -24.00
C ALA A 13 19.12 23.40 -24.84
N ILE A 14 20.35 23.66 -24.38
CA ILE A 14 21.56 23.01 -24.88
C ILE A 14 21.90 21.93 -23.87
N ILE A 15 21.93 20.68 -24.33
CA ILE A 15 22.25 19.53 -23.49
C ILE A 15 23.71 19.18 -23.74
N ASP A 16 24.54 19.39 -22.74
CA ASP A 16 25.91 18.89 -22.73
C ASP A 16 25.91 17.39 -22.35
N GLU A 17 26.89 16.64 -22.84
CA GLU A 17 27.01 15.18 -22.61
C GLU A 17 25.71 14.42 -22.94
N VAL A 18 25.24 14.58 -24.19
CA VAL A 18 23.93 14.10 -24.64
C VAL A 18 23.73 12.59 -24.50
N ASP A 19 24.79 11.81 -24.64
CA ASP A 19 24.79 10.37 -24.45
C ASP A 19 24.50 10.01 -22.98
N SER A 20 25.19 10.66 -22.04
CA SER A 20 24.98 10.46 -20.61
C SER A 20 23.55 10.82 -20.20
N ILE A 21 23.04 11.97 -20.63
CA ILE A 21 21.73 12.48 -20.20
C ILE A 21 20.56 11.79 -20.90
N LEU A 22 20.59 11.62 -22.23
CA LEU A 22 19.44 11.10 -22.98
C LEU A 22 19.44 9.59 -23.19
N ILE A 23 20.56 8.90 -22.89
CA ILE A 23 20.65 7.44 -22.98
C ILE A 23 20.74 6.84 -21.57
N ASP A 24 21.78 7.17 -20.81
CA ASP A 24 22.07 6.46 -19.57
C ASP A 24 21.12 6.85 -18.44
N GLU A 25 21.05 8.14 -18.13
CA GLU A 25 20.21 8.69 -17.05
C GLU A 25 18.72 8.63 -17.38
N ALA A 26 18.38 8.72 -18.66
CA ALA A 26 17.01 8.70 -19.12
C ALA A 26 16.31 7.33 -19.02
N ARG A 27 17.01 6.29 -18.54
CA ARG A 27 16.44 4.98 -18.19
C ARG A 27 15.63 5.02 -16.91
N THR A 28 15.96 5.94 -16.00
CA THR A 28 15.25 6.09 -14.73
C THR A 28 14.37 7.33 -14.81
N PRO A 29 13.06 7.24 -14.52
CA PRO A 29 12.20 8.41 -14.50
C PRO A 29 12.64 9.39 -13.39
N LEU A 30 12.49 10.68 -13.67
CA LEU A 30 12.59 11.72 -12.65
C LEU A 30 11.34 11.66 -11.79
N ILE A 31 11.50 11.45 -10.48
CA ILE A 31 10.39 11.28 -9.55
C ILE A 31 10.53 12.31 -8.43
N ILE A 32 9.43 12.98 -8.11
CA ILE A 32 9.29 13.73 -6.86
C ILE A 32 8.45 12.89 -5.92
N SER A 33 9.08 12.39 -4.87
CA SER A 33 8.40 11.67 -3.80
C SER A 33 8.15 12.60 -2.63
N GLY A 34 6.98 12.49 -2.01
CA GLY A 34 6.63 13.17 -0.77
C GLY A 34 6.30 12.16 0.33
N PRO A 35 6.44 12.54 1.61
CA PRO A 35 5.86 11.77 2.68
C PRO A 35 4.33 11.82 2.54
N VAL A 36 3.67 10.69 2.68
CA VAL A 36 2.22 10.68 2.88
C VAL A 36 1.96 11.05 4.33
N GLU A 37 1.00 11.95 4.58
CA GLU A 37 0.43 12.14 5.91
C GLU A 37 -0.45 10.93 6.26
N GLU A 38 0.17 9.76 6.32
CA GLU A 38 -0.48 8.54 6.77
C GLU A 38 -0.35 8.44 8.29
N ASN A 39 -1.49 8.22 8.93
CA ASN A 39 -1.53 7.97 10.36
C ASN A 39 -1.02 6.56 10.62
N VAL A 40 0.23 6.44 11.06
CA VAL A 40 0.85 5.15 11.43
C VAL A 40 0.01 4.41 12.50
N GLU A 41 -0.71 5.12 13.36
CA GLU A 41 -1.61 4.49 14.33
C GLU A 41 -2.80 3.81 13.67
N LEU A 42 -3.24 4.27 12.49
CA LEU A 42 -4.34 3.68 11.75
C LEU A 42 -4.04 2.22 11.37
N TYR A 43 -2.83 1.93 10.87
CA TYR A 43 -2.42 0.56 10.58
C TYR A 43 -2.46 -0.35 11.82
N ARG A 44 -2.06 0.17 12.99
CA ARG A 44 -2.12 -0.58 14.25
C ARG A 44 -3.55 -0.85 14.68
N ARG A 45 -4.43 0.16 14.60
CA ARG A 45 -5.86 0.01 14.92
C ARG A 45 -6.51 -1.00 13.98
N ILE A 46 -6.30 -0.88 12.68
CA ILE A 46 -6.89 -1.78 11.68
C ILE A 46 -6.37 -3.21 11.84
N ASN A 47 -5.09 -3.42 12.15
CA ASN A 47 -4.55 -4.75 12.46
C ASN A 47 -5.20 -5.39 13.71
N GLN A 48 -5.64 -4.58 14.68
CA GLN A 48 -6.43 -5.09 15.81
C GLN A 48 -7.85 -5.42 15.37
N LEU A 49 -8.48 -4.59 14.55
CA LEU A 49 -9.84 -4.84 14.05
C LEU A 49 -9.93 -6.10 13.19
N SER A 50 -8.90 -6.38 12.39
CA SER A 50 -8.85 -7.60 11.58
C SER A 50 -8.77 -8.89 12.41
N LEU A 51 -8.55 -8.82 13.73
CA LEU A 51 -8.67 -10.00 14.63
C LEU A 51 -10.13 -10.40 14.86
N GLY A 52 -11.06 -9.47 14.70
CA GLY A 52 -12.49 -9.71 14.90
C GLY A 52 -13.21 -10.20 13.66
N LEU A 53 -12.52 -10.40 12.54
CA LEU A 53 -13.09 -10.93 11.30
C LEU A 53 -12.71 -12.40 11.14
N ASP A 54 -13.69 -13.22 10.78
CA ASP A 54 -13.58 -14.66 10.66
C ASP A 54 -13.55 -15.06 9.18
N GLU A 55 -12.63 -15.96 8.82
CA GLU A 55 -12.56 -16.53 7.46
C GLU A 55 -13.76 -17.44 7.19
N CYS A 56 -14.30 -17.41 5.97
CA CYS A 56 -15.35 -18.34 5.55
C CYS A 56 -14.88 -19.80 5.66
N SER A 57 -15.67 -20.62 6.34
CA SER A 57 -15.38 -22.06 6.49
C SER A 57 -15.65 -22.88 5.23
N ASP A 58 -16.47 -22.35 4.32
CA ASP A 58 -16.82 -22.98 3.05
C ASP A 58 -16.97 -21.88 1.98
N GLU A 59 -16.22 -22.00 0.87
CA GLU A 59 -16.30 -21.07 -0.26
C GLU A 59 -17.68 -21.13 -0.95
N GLU A 60 -18.38 -22.26 -0.86
CA GLU A 60 -19.73 -22.43 -1.42
C GLU A 60 -20.84 -21.86 -0.51
N ASP A 61 -20.52 -21.53 0.75
CA ASP A 61 -21.40 -20.83 1.69
C ASP A 61 -20.77 -19.52 2.22
N PRO A 62 -20.81 -18.45 1.41
CA PRO A 62 -20.26 -17.14 1.78
C PRO A 62 -20.98 -16.47 2.97
N ALA A 63 -22.08 -17.03 3.47
CA ALA A 63 -22.74 -16.53 4.68
C ALA A 63 -22.08 -17.05 5.97
N SER A 64 -21.16 -18.02 5.87
CA SER A 64 -20.51 -18.67 7.02
C SER A 64 -19.39 -17.84 7.67
N GLY A 65 -18.90 -16.78 7.02
CA GLY A 65 -17.81 -15.95 7.51
C GLY A 65 -17.79 -14.54 6.93
N ASP A 66 -16.73 -13.78 7.25
CA ASP A 66 -16.60 -12.36 6.94
C ASP A 66 -15.77 -12.09 5.68
N PHE A 67 -14.86 -13.00 5.30
CA PHE A 67 -14.04 -12.86 4.09
C PHE A 67 -13.64 -14.22 3.51
N ILE A 68 -13.32 -14.19 2.21
CA ILE A 68 -12.80 -15.32 1.43
C ILE A 68 -11.37 -15.00 1.00
N LEU A 69 -10.51 -16.02 1.01
CA LEU A 69 -9.13 -15.92 0.58
C LEU A 69 -8.94 -16.56 -0.80
N ASP A 70 -8.32 -15.85 -1.73
CA ASP A 70 -7.74 -16.46 -2.94
C ASP A 70 -6.23 -16.57 -2.74
N GLU A 71 -5.75 -17.71 -2.27
CA GLU A 71 -4.33 -17.98 -2.07
C GLU A 71 -3.52 -17.92 -3.37
N LYS A 72 -4.13 -18.32 -4.50
CA LYS A 72 -3.44 -18.33 -5.80
C LYS A 72 -3.18 -16.92 -6.30
N GLN A 73 -4.12 -16.01 -6.09
CA GLN A 73 -3.99 -14.61 -6.49
C GLN A 73 -3.45 -13.71 -5.37
N LYS A 74 -3.28 -14.24 -4.15
CA LYS A 74 -2.97 -13.50 -2.93
C LYS A 74 -3.93 -12.32 -2.72
N GLN A 75 -5.23 -12.59 -2.85
CA GLN A 75 -6.32 -11.62 -2.69
C GLN A 75 -7.27 -12.01 -1.55
N VAL A 76 -7.97 -11.01 -1.02
CA VAL A 76 -9.01 -11.17 0.01
C VAL A 76 -10.25 -10.45 -0.47
N GLU A 77 -11.37 -11.15 -0.46
CA GLU A 77 -12.69 -10.62 -0.79
C GLU A 77 -13.57 -10.60 0.47
N LEU A 78 -14.19 -9.46 0.77
CA LEU A 78 -15.11 -9.34 1.90
C LEU A 78 -16.49 -9.86 1.49
N THR A 79 -17.13 -10.65 2.36
CA THR A 79 -18.52 -11.06 2.16
C THR A 79 -19.46 -9.92 2.56
N GLU A 80 -20.73 -10.01 2.18
CA GLU A 80 -21.75 -9.05 2.60
C GLU A 80 -21.89 -9.00 4.13
N THR A 81 -21.82 -10.17 4.79
CA THR A 81 -21.84 -10.26 6.26
C THR A 81 -20.61 -9.61 6.88
N GLY A 82 -19.42 -9.88 6.35
CA GLY A 82 -18.19 -9.28 6.82
C GLY A 82 -18.15 -7.78 6.61
N HIS A 83 -18.74 -7.30 5.52
CA HIS A 83 -18.90 -5.88 5.27
C HIS A 83 -19.75 -5.20 6.36
N GLN A 84 -20.92 -5.76 6.68
CA GLN A 84 -21.79 -5.22 7.73
C GLN A 84 -21.14 -5.27 9.12
N LYS A 85 -20.43 -6.36 9.44
CA LYS A 85 -19.67 -6.50 10.69
C LYS A 85 -18.55 -5.46 10.78
N LEU A 86 -17.80 -5.29 9.69
CA LEU A 86 -16.71 -4.33 9.59
C LEU A 86 -17.21 -2.88 9.74
N GLU A 87 -18.31 -2.51 9.06
CA GLU A 87 -18.91 -1.18 9.25
C GLU A 87 -19.32 -0.94 10.70
N GLY A 88 -19.92 -1.94 11.37
CA GLY A 88 -20.26 -1.87 12.79
C GLY A 88 -19.04 -1.60 13.68
N ILE A 89 -17.98 -2.39 13.50
CA ILE A 89 -16.72 -2.25 14.25
C ILE A 89 -16.06 -0.89 13.99
N LEU A 90 -16.06 -0.42 12.74
CA LEU A 90 -15.47 0.86 12.37
C LEU A 90 -16.26 2.05 12.94
N ARG A 91 -17.59 1.95 13.04
CA ARG A 91 -18.43 2.94 13.71
C ARG A 91 -18.18 2.97 15.21
N GLU A 92 -18.05 1.81 15.86
CA GLU A 92 -17.73 1.71 17.30
C GLU A 92 -16.35 2.29 17.64
N THR A 93 -15.40 2.21 16.72
CA THR A 93 -14.04 2.74 16.89
C THR A 93 -13.87 4.18 16.39
N GLU A 94 -14.95 4.85 16.03
CA GLU A 94 -14.99 6.23 15.51
C GLU A 94 -14.12 6.44 14.24
N LEU A 95 -13.79 5.35 13.53
CA LEU A 95 -13.05 5.39 12.26
C LEU A 95 -13.97 5.61 11.07
N LEU A 96 -15.26 5.30 11.22
CA LEU A 96 -16.31 5.51 10.23
C LEU A 96 -17.45 6.32 10.85
N GLY A 97 -17.96 7.32 10.13
CA GLY A 97 -19.13 8.10 10.56
C GLY A 97 -20.37 7.22 10.73
N ALA A 98 -21.27 7.60 11.65
CA ALA A 98 -22.47 6.82 11.97
C ALA A 98 -23.37 6.55 10.74
N ASP A 99 -23.45 7.52 9.82
CA ASP A 99 -24.24 7.44 8.59
C ASP A 99 -23.38 7.22 7.33
N ASP A 100 -22.07 7.07 7.48
CA ASP A 100 -21.17 6.85 6.36
C ASP A 100 -21.12 5.36 5.98
N SER A 101 -21.01 5.11 4.68
CA SER A 101 -20.73 3.77 4.14
C SER A 101 -19.25 3.61 3.85
N LEU A 102 -18.72 2.41 4.10
CA LEU A 102 -17.32 2.07 3.84
C LEU A 102 -16.99 2.07 2.33
N TYR A 103 -17.96 1.82 1.44
CA TYR A 103 -17.77 1.90 -0.02
C TYR A 103 -17.87 3.31 -0.60
N SER A 104 -18.17 4.33 0.22
CA SER A 104 -18.18 5.70 -0.27
C SER A 104 -16.78 6.14 -0.72
N ALA A 105 -16.72 7.02 -1.72
CA ALA A 105 -15.46 7.44 -2.33
C ALA A 105 -14.44 8.03 -1.33
N GLN A 106 -14.93 8.65 -0.26
CA GLN A 106 -14.12 9.22 0.82
C GLN A 106 -13.47 8.14 1.72
N ASN A 107 -14.04 6.94 1.78
CA ASN A 107 -13.61 5.85 2.67
C ASN A 107 -12.83 4.74 1.94
N LEU A 108 -12.58 4.89 0.63
CA LEU A 108 -11.81 3.91 -0.15
C LEU A 108 -10.41 3.65 0.42
N GLY A 109 -9.76 4.68 0.98
CA GLY A 109 -8.46 4.51 1.65
C GLY A 109 -8.57 3.62 2.91
N LEU A 110 -9.63 3.79 3.69
CA LEU A 110 -9.89 2.95 4.87
C LEU A 110 -10.15 1.50 4.47
N LEU A 111 -10.96 1.28 3.44
CA LEU A 111 -11.21 -0.04 2.87
C LEU A 111 -9.91 -0.70 2.39
N GLN A 112 -9.05 0.05 1.69
CA GLN A 112 -7.74 -0.45 1.25
C GLN A 112 -6.87 -0.89 2.44
N HIS A 113 -6.81 -0.11 3.52
CA HIS A 113 -6.05 -0.49 4.71
C HIS A 113 -6.59 -1.78 5.35
N VAL A 114 -7.91 -1.99 5.37
CA VAL A 114 -8.50 -3.24 5.87
C VAL A 114 -8.10 -4.43 5.00
N HIS A 115 -8.21 -4.31 3.67
CA HIS A 115 -7.74 -5.36 2.76
C HIS A 115 -6.25 -5.67 2.96
N SER A 116 -5.40 -4.64 3.07
CA SER A 116 -3.96 -4.82 3.32
C SER A 116 -3.69 -5.52 4.65
N ALA A 117 -4.45 -5.23 5.72
CA ALA A 117 -4.33 -5.90 7.00
C ALA A 117 -4.76 -7.38 6.95
N LEU A 118 -5.86 -7.69 6.26
CA LEU A 118 -6.31 -9.07 6.07
C LEU A 118 -5.30 -9.87 5.23
N ARG A 119 -4.83 -9.30 4.11
CA ARG A 119 -3.77 -9.91 3.29
C ARG A 119 -2.51 -10.16 4.11
N ALA A 120 -2.01 -9.16 4.82
CA ALA A 120 -0.81 -9.28 5.66
C ALA A 120 -0.95 -10.40 6.69
N ARG A 121 -2.13 -10.58 7.30
CA ARG A 121 -2.35 -11.63 8.30
C ARG A 121 -2.46 -13.02 7.70
N HIS A 122 -3.30 -13.18 6.69
CA HIS A 122 -3.73 -14.50 6.22
C HIS A 122 -2.93 -15.03 5.04
N LEU A 123 -2.34 -14.17 4.20
CA LEU A 123 -1.70 -14.57 2.94
C LEU A 123 -0.18 -14.38 2.92
N TYR A 124 0.36 -13.64 3.89
CA TYR A 124 1.79 -13.39 4.01
C TYR A 124 2.30 -13.97 5.33
N HIS A 125 3.19 -14.95 5.24
CA HIS A 125 3.68 -15.69 6.39
C HIS A 125 5.16 -15.39 6.66
N ARG A 126 5.45 -15.25 7.94
CA ARG A 126 6.82 -15.13 8.44
C ARG A 126 7.59 -16.41 8.14
N ASP A 127 8.87 -16.25 7.80
CA ASP A 127 9.83 -17.29 7.40
C ASP A 127 9.49 -17.99 6.06
N VAL A 128 8.49 -17.49 5.32
CA VAL A 128 8.14 -17.93 3.96
C VAL A 128 8.18 -16.75 3.00
N ASP A 129 7.31 -15.77 3.19
CA ASP A 129 7.19 -14.58 2.33
C ASP A 129 8.11 -13.44 2.79
N TYR A 130 8.41 -13.39 4.08
CA TYR A 130 9.29 -12.40 4.69
C TYR A 130 9.94 -12.91 5.96
N ILE A 131 10.99 -12.21 6.38
CA ILE A 131 11.61 -12.37 7.69
C ILE A 131 11.57 -11.03 8.42
N VAL A 132 11.63 -11.08 9.75
CA VAL A 132 11.83 -9.90 10.59
C VAL A 132 13.26 -9.90 11.08
N ASN A 133 14.01 -8.85 10.75
CA ASN A 133 15.41 -8.70 11.15
C ASN A 133 15.67 -7.26 11.59
N ASN A 134 16.30 -7.08 12.76
CA ASN A 134 16.61 -5.75 13.32
C ASN A 134 15.44 -4.76 13.34
N ASP A 135 14.25 -5.21 13.72
CA ASP A 135 13.02 -4.39 13.73
C ASP A 135 12.55 -3.93 12.33
N GLU A 136 12.99 -4.62 11.26
CA GLU A 136 12.57 -4.38 9.88
C GLU A 136 12.03 -5.66 9.22
N VAL A 137 11.01 -5.49 8.36
CA VAL A 137 10.48 -6.55 7.52
C VAL A 137 11.30 -6.64 6.24
N VAL A 138 11.85 -7.81 5.96
CA VAL A 138 12.63 -8.08 4.74
C VAL A 138 11.92 -9.15 3.91
N ILE A 139 11.58 -8.80 2.68
CA ILE A 139 10.88 -9.70 1.75
C ILE A 139 11.81 -10.85 1.35
N VAL A 140 11.27 -12.07 1.30
CA VAL A 140 11.94 -13.24 0.75
C VAL A 140 11.39 -13.50 -0.65
N ASP A 141 12.30 -13.68 -1.61
CA ASP A 141 11.93 -14.01 -2.98
C ASP A 141 11.41 -15.46 -3.05
N GLU A 142 10.18 -15.64 -3.53
CA GLU A 142 9.49 -16.95 -3.59
C GLU A 142 10.20 -17.98 -4.47
N HIS A 143 10.92 -17.54 -5.51
CA HIS A 143 11.57 -18.45 -6.47
C HIS A 143 12.98 -18.85 -6.01
N THR A 144 13.69 -17.95 -5.35
CA THR A 144 15.11 -18.12 -5.02
C THR A 144 15.39 -18.27 -3.53
N GLY A 145 14.43 -17.93 -2.66
CA GLY A 145 14.58 -17.92 -1.21
C GLY A 145 15.53 -16.82 -0.70
N ARG A 146 15.92 -15.86 -1.55
CA ARG A 146 16.85 -14.80 -1.18
C ARG A 146 16.13 -13.66 -0.49
N SER A 147 16.74 -13.11 0.55
CA SER A 147 16.30 -11.86 1.18
C SER A 147 16.51 -10.69 0.22
N MET A 148 15.49 -9.86 0.04
CA MET A 148 15.51 -8.65 -0.79
C MET A 148 15.46 -7.38 0.10
N PRO A 149 16.57 -7.00 0.75
CA PRO A 149 16.62 -5.80 1.57
C PRO A 149 16.35 -4.54 0.73
N GLY A 150 15.63 -3.58 1.30
CA GLY A 150 15.24 -2.34 0.64
C GLY A 150 14.03 -2.44 -0.30
N ARG A 151 13.56 -3.65 -0.62
CA ARG A 151 12.31 -3.85 -1.36
C ARG A 151 11.12 -3.81 -0.41
N ARG A 152 10.08 -3.07 -0.78
CA ARG A 152 8.81 -2.98 -0.03
C ARG A 152 7.65 -3.40 -0.93
N TRP A 153 6.60 -3.95 -0.35
CA TRP A 153 5.35 -4.18 -1.06
C TRP A 153 4.56 -2.87 -1.18
N SER A 154 3.75 -2.75 -2.23
CA SER A 154 2.94 -1.57 -2.52
C SER A 154 1.60 -1.58 -1.78
N GLU A 155 0.86 -0.48 -1.90
CA GLU A 155 -0.55 -0.34 -1.45
C GLU A 155 -0.73 -0.55 0.06
N GLY A 156 0.21 -0.06 0.87
CA GLY A 156 0.17 -0.18 2.32
C GLY A 156 0.36 -1.60 2.87
N LEU A 157 0.60 -2.62 2.02
CA LEU A 157 0.75 -4.01 2.46
C LEU A 157 1.98 -4.19 3.37
N HIS A 158 3.09 -3.51 3.04
CA HIS A 158 4.30 -3.64 3.85
C HIS A 158 4.12 -3.04 5.25
N GLN A 159 3.44 -1.91 5.35
CA GLN A 159 3.06 -1.27 6.61
C GLN A 159 2.08 -2.14 7.41
N ALA A 160 1.16 -2.83 6.73
CA ALA A 160 0.27 -3.79 7.37
C ALA A 160 1.02 -5.00 7.94
N VAL A 161 2.04 -5.52 7.25
CA VAL A 161 2.92 -6.58 7.77
C VAL A 161 3.78 -6.07 8.94
N GLU A 162 4.31 -4.85 8.84
CA GLU A 162 5.03 -4.20 9.94
C GLU A 162 4.12 -4.07 11.18
N ALA A 163 2.87 -3.66 11.00
CA ALA A 163 1.87 -3.56 12.06
C ALA A 163 1.49 -4.92 12.66
N LYS A 164 1.38 -5.96 11.83
CA LYS A 164 1.12 -7.35 12.24
C LYS A 164 2.24 -7.88 13.15
N GLU A 165 3.49 -7.69 12.77
CA GLU A 165 4.66 -8.18 13.51
C GLU A 165 5.03 -7.28 14.70
N GLY A 166 4.39 -6.11 14.82
CA GLY A 166 4.63 -5.16 15.91
C GLY A 166 5.96 -4.41 15.80
N VAL A 167 6.54 -4.35 14.61
CA VAL A 167 7.80 -3.63 14.35
C VAL A 167 7.55 -2.15 14.05
N THR A 168 8.63 -1.38 13.89
CA THR A 168 8.54 0.03 13.49
C THR A 168 7.95 0.16 12.09
N ILE A 169 6.74 0.73 12.02
CA ILE A 169 6.07 1.01 10.75
C ILE A 169 6.71 2.23 10.09
N GLN A 170 7.21 2.05 8.87
CA GLN A 170 7.81 3.14 8.10
C GLN A 170 6.75 3.83 7.23
N LYS A 171 6.81 5.16 7.17
CA LYS A 171 5.87 5.95 6.37
C LYS A 171 6.02 5.63 4.89
N GLU A 172 4.89 5.46 4.19
CA GLU A 172 4.89 5.33 2.75
C GLU A 172 5.35 6.65 2.10
N SER A 173 6.12 6.52 1.03
CA SER A 173 6.47 7.63 0.16
C SER A 173 5.60 7.55 -1.09
N GLN A 174 4.85 8.60 -1.39
CA GLN A 174 4.03 8.65 -2.59
C GLN A 174 4.75 9.40 -3.69
N THR A 175 4.64 8.91 -4.92
CA THR A 175 5.07 9.64 -6.12
C THR A 175 4.07 10.76 -6.40
N LEU A 176 4.50 12.02 -6.22
CA LEU A 176 3.67 13.22 -6.44
C LEU A 176 3.74 13.69 -7.89
N ALA A 177 4.90 13.52 -8.52
CA ALA A 177 5.09 13.85 -9.93
C ALA A 177 6.16 12.93 -10.51
N SER A 178 5.99 12.56 -11.78
CA SER A 178 7.00 11.83 -12.54
C SER A 178 7.08 12.35 -13.97
N THR A 179 8.28 12.31 -14.54
CA THR A 179 8.53 12.53 -15.96
C THR A 179 9.80 11.77 -16.36
N THR A 180 10.12 11.69 -17.65
CA THR A 180 11.41 11.19 -18.11
C THR A 180 12.21 12.31 -18.76
N PHE A 181 13.53 12.21 -18.80
CA PHE A 181 14.36 13.21 -19.47
C PHE A 181 13.97 13.36 -20.95
N GLN A 182 13.67 12.27 -21.66
CA GLN A 182 13.26 12.34 -23.06
C GLN A 182 11.95 13.12 -23.23
N ASN A 183 10.97 12.89 -22.37
CA ASN A 183 9.69 13.59 -22.44
C ASN A 183 9.83 15.06 -22.05
N TYR A 184 10.63 15.37 -21.01
CA TYR A 184 10.84 16.73 -20.56
C TYR A 184 11.54 17.60 -21.61
N PHE A 185 12.59 17.09 -22.28
CA PHE A 185 13.30 17.83 -23.33
C PHE A 185 12.58 17.85 -24.68
N ARG A 186 11.45 17.14 -24.83
CA ARG A 186 10.59 17.21 -26.03
C ARG A 186 9.54 18.33 -25.94
N LEU A 187 9.35 18.94 -24.77
CA LEU A 187 8.42 20.06 -24.53
C LEU A 187 8.94 21.36 -25.14
#